data_AF-A0A453HWM0-F1
#
_entry.id   AF-A0A453HWM0-F1
#
_cell.length_a   1.000
_cell.length_b   1.000
_cell.length_c   1.000
_cell.angle_alpha   90.00
_cell.angle_beta   90.00
_cell.angle_gamma   90.00
#
_symmetry.space_group_name_H-M   'P 1'
#
loop_
_entity.id
_entity.type
_entity.pdbx_description
1 polymer ?
#
loop_
_entity_poly.entity_id
_entity_poly.type
_entity_poly.pdbx_seq_one_letter_code
_entity_poly.pdbx_strand_id
1 'polypeptide(L)'
;MRAKAPSSAEPVWDRKAAAVQAEMVEAAAMWCAMHGLVVDDRGNPRSGTVPGVGLVHAPFSLLPTRFPASFWKQACELTRIFNELVDRVSLDGKFLQGSLSRTKKVEDFTAWLLEIHAKMMAVNKKEGP
;
A
#
# COMPACT_ATOMS: atom_id res chain seq x y z
N MET A 1 51.17 -19.81 3.09
CA MET A 1 50.16 -19.67 4.17
C MET A 1 50.40 -18.32 4.86
N ARG A 2 49.61 -17.29 4.55
CA ARG A 2 49.62 -16.02 5.31
C ARG A 2 48.47 -16.08 6.30
N ALA A 3 48.79 -16.07 7.60
CA ALA A 3 47.80 -15.99 8.66
C ALA A 3 47.00 -14.67 8.51
N LYS A 4 45.68 -14.79 8.39
CA LYS A 4 44.77 -13.64 8.46
C LYS A 4 44.74 -13.18 9.92
N ALA A 5 45.22 -11.97 10.18
CA ALA A 5 45.16 -11.36 11.51
C ALA A 5 43.70 -11.32 12.00
N PRO A 6 43.43 -11.52 13.30
CA PRO A 6 42.08 -11.43 13.84
C PRO A 6 41.55 -10.01 13.62
N SER A 7 40.40 -9.93 12.94
CA SER A 7 39.67 -8.70 12.67
C SER A 7 39.46 -7.95 13.98
N SER A 8 39.95 -6.71 14.06
CA SER A 8 39.73 -5.80 15.18
C SER A 8 38.25 -5.76 15.53
N ALA A 9 37.93 -6.00 16.79
CA ALA A 9 36.59 -5.94 17.33
C ALA A 9 35.90 -4.63 16.92
N GLU A 10 34.70 -4.74 16.34
CA GLU A 10 33.87 -3.58 16.02
C GLU A 10 33.68 -2.69 17.26
N PRO A 11 33.67 -1.35 17.09
CA PRO A 11 33.60 -0.42 18.20
C PRO A 11 32.43 -0.71 19.16
N VAL A 12 32.64 -0.50 20.45
CA VAL A 12 31.62 -0.75 21.49
C VAL A 12 30.34 0.07 21.27
N TRP A 13 30.43 1.24 20.63
CA TRP A 13 29.28 2.08 20.31
C TRP A 13 28.36 1.47 19.24
N ASP A 14 28.90 0.72 18.29
CA ASP A 14 28.12 -0.03 17.30
C ASP A 14 27.31 -1.15 17.96
N ARG A 15 27.90 -1.85 18.94
CA ARG A 15 27.21 -2.90 19.69
C ARG A 15 26.05 -2.37 20.53
N LYS A 16 26.24 -1.19 21.15
CA LYS A 16 25.18 -0.54 21.93
C LYS A 16 24.04 -0.07 21.04
N ALA A 17 24.35 0.51 19.87
CA ALA A 17 23.34 0.93 18.90
C ALA A 17 22.53 -0.28 18.37
N ALA A 18 23.20 -1.38 18.05
CA ALA A 18 22.55 -2.61 17.62
C ALA A 18 21.63 -3.21 18.70
N ALA A 19 22.04 -3.17 19.97
CA ALA A 19 21.22 -3.64 21.08
C ALA A 19 19.93 -2.82 21.24
N VAL A 20 20.04 -1.50 21.18
CA VAL A 20 18.86 -0.60 21.23
C VAL A 20 17.94 -0.84 20.03
N GLN A 21 18.50 -1.03 18.83
CA GLN A 21 17.70 -1.33 17.65
C GLN A 21 16.93 -2.65 17.80
N ALA A 22 17.55 -3.70 18.33
CA ALA A 22 16.89 -4.99 18.55
C ALA A 22 15.72 -4.86 19.54
N GLU A 23 15.91 -4.14 20.64
CA GLU A 23 14.86 -3.87 21.62
C GLU A 23 13.68 -3.10 20.99
N MET A 24 13.96 -2.10 20.15
CA MET A 24 12.93 -1.36 19.42
C MET A 24 12.15 -2.25 18.44
N VAL A 25 12.83 -3.16 17.74
CA VAL A 25 12.18 -4.11 16.82
C VAL A 25 11.22 -5.02 17.58
N GLU A 26 11.64 -5.56 18.71
CA GLU A 26 10.80 -6.42 19.55
C GLU A 26 9.58 -5.65 20.08
N ALA A 27 9.80 -4.46 20.65
CA ALA A 27 8.72 -3.62 21.15
C ALA A 27 7.72 -3.24 20.06
N ALA A 28 8.21 -2.91 18.85
CA ALA A 28 7.35 -2.57 17.72
C ALA A 28 6.54 -3.79 17.22
N ALA A 29 7.16 -4.98 17.16
CA ALA A 29 6.45 -6.21 16.81
C ALA A 29 5.35 -6.57 17.82
N MET A 30 5.64 -6.42 19.12
CA MET A 30 4.65 -6.58 20.19
C MET A 30 3.51 -5.56 20.06
N TRP A 31 3.83 -4.29 19.79
CA TRP A 31 2.82 -3.27 19.59
C TRP A 31 1.89 -3.63 18.43
N CYS A 32 2.45 -4.11 17.31
CA CYS A 32 1.66 -4.56 16.16
C CYS A 32 0.70 -5.69 16.52
N ALA A 33 1.18 -6.70 17.27
CA ALA A 33 0.37 -7.82 17.70
C ALA A 33 -0.79 -7.39 18.63
N MET A 34 -0.54 -6.44 19.53
CA MET A 34 -1.56 -5.94 20.47
C MET A 34 -2.59 -5.00 19.84
N HIS A 35 -2.22 -4.27 18.79
CA HIS A 35 -3.06 -3.25 18.15
C HIS A 35 -3.66 -3.71 16.81
N GLY A 36 -3.41 -4.95 16.40
CA GLY A 36 -3.99 -5.52 15.19
C GLY A 36 -3.35 -5.03 13.90
N LEU A 37 -2.11 -4.52 13.94
CA LEU A 37 -1.33 -4.25 12.72
C LEU A 37 -0.72 -5.56 12.20
N VAL A 38 -1.59 -6.46 11.75
CA VAL A 38 -1.24 -7.83 11.33
C VAL A 38 -1.82 -8.14 9.96
N VAL A 39 -1.16 -9.05 9.25
CA VAL A 39 -1.57 -9.58 7.95
C VAL A 39 -1.36 -11.08 7.93
N ASP A 40 -1.93 -11.71 6.90
CA ASP A 40 -1.78 -13.13 6.65
C ASP A 40 -0.33 -13.49 6.31
N ASP A 41 0.21 -14.49 7.01
CA ASP A 41 1.52 -15.05 6.71
C ASP A 41 1.46 -15.84 5.41
N ARG A 42 2.31 -15.47 4.45
CA ARG A 42 2.46 -16.14 3.15
C ARG A 42 2.96 -17.59 3.30
N GLY A 43 3.66 -17.90 4.39
CA GLY A 43 4.11 -19.25 4.71
C GLY A 43 2.99 -20.20 5.15
N ASN A 44 1.82 -19.67 5.48
CA ASN A 44 0.69 -20.45 5.96
C ASN A 44 -0.46 -20.42 4.94
N PRO A 45 -0.77 -21.52 4.24
CA PRO A 45 -1.86 -21.56 3.26
C PRO A 45 -3.25 -21.25 3.83
N ARG A 46 -3.44 -21.38 5.15
CA ARG A 46 -4.72 -21.14 5.81
C ARG A 46 -4.93 -19.68 6.23
N SER A 47 -3.88 -18.86 6.26
CA SER A 47 -3.95 -17.48 6.77
C SER A 47 -4.95 -16.65 5.97
N GLY A 48 -4.84 -16.63 4.64
CA GLY A 48 -5.75 -15.89 3.75
C GLY A 48 -7.18 -16.42 3.62
N THR A 49 -7.55 -17.49 4.34
CA THR A 49 -8.90 -18.10 4.26
C THR A 49 -9.56 -18.29 5.62
N VAL A 50 -8.79 -18.45 6.69
CA VAL A 50 -9.28 -18.67 8.04
C VAL A 50 -8.83 -17.49 8.91
N PRO A 51 -9.77 -16.60 9.29
CA PRO A 51 -9.45 -15.47 10.16
C PRO A 51 -8.78 -15.93 11.46
N GLY A 52 -7.75 -15.21 11.89
CA GLY A 52 -7.07 -15.45 13.16
C GLY A 52 -6.01 -16.56 13.17
N VAL A 53 -5.72 -17.18 12.02
CA VAL A 53 -4.69 -18.22 11.89
C VAL A 53 -3.52 -17.71 11.06
N GLY A 54 -2.28 -17.98 11.49
CA GLY A 54 -1.09 -17.64 10.69
C GLY A 54 -0.94 -16.14 10.47
N LEU A 55 -1.03 -15.36 11.54
CA LEU A 55 -0.86 -13.91 11.49
C LEU A 55 0.60 -13.52 11.72
N VAL A 56 1.05 -12.52 10.98
CA VAL A 56 2.34 -11.85 11.15
C VAL A 56 2.11 -10.34 11.19
N HIS A 57 2.98 -9.56 11.84
CA HIS A 57 2.86 -8.10 11.78
C HIS A 57 2.88 -7.61 10.32
N ALA A 58 2.09 -6.59 9.99
CA ALA A 58 2.18 -5.96 8.67
C ALA A 58 3.62 -5.43 8.46
N PRO A 59 4.18 -5.45 7.25
CA PRO A 59 5.49 -4.83 7.01
C PRO A 59 5.45 -3.33 7.31
N PHE A 60 6.34 -2.83 8.17
CA PHE A 60 6.43 -1.41 8.54
C PHE A 60 7.89 -0.94 8.61
N SER A 61 8.11 0.38 8.53
CA SER A 61 9.42 0.98 8.81
C SER A 61 9.55 1.24 10.31
N LEU A 62 10.65 0.80 10.92
CA LEU A 62 10.87 0.93 12.37
C LEU A 62 10.83 2.39 12.86
N LEU A 63 11.26 3.32 12.02
CA LEU A 63 11.25 4.75 12.29
C LEU A 63 10.51 5.50 11.18
N PRO A 64 9.89 6.65 11.49
CA PRO A 64 9.21 7.46 10.49
C PRO A 64 10.20 8.08 9.50
N THR A 65 9.84 8.07 8.22
CA THR A 65 10.59 8.78 7.17
C THR A 65 10.36 10.28 7.27
N ARG A 66 11.43 11.08 7.16
CA ARG A 66 11.31 12.55 7.11
C ARG A 66 10.59 12.97 5.83
N PHE A 67 9.61 13.87 5.95
CA PHE A 67 8.85 14.38 4.82
C PHE A 67 8.59 15.89 4.94
N PRO A 68 8.74 16.70 3.86
CA PRO A 68 8.52 18.14 3.93
C PRO A 68 7.07 18.50 4.28
N ALA A 69 6.89 19.34 5.31
CA ALA A 69 5.57 19.75 5.77
C ALA A 69 4.77 20.54 4.72
N SER A 70 5.44 21.28 3.83
CA SER A 70 4.79 21.99 2.72
C SER A 70 4.12 21.03 1.75
N PHE A 71 4.81 19.96 1.35
CA PHE A 71 4.27 18.95 0.45
C PHE A 71 3.16 18.13 1.09
N TRP A 72 3.26 17.85 2.40
CA TRP A 72 2.18 17.19 3.12
C TRP A 72 0.89 18.02 3.09
N LYS A 73 0.98 19.31 3.42
CA LYS A 73 -0.17 20.23 3.38
C LYS A 73 -0.77 20.33 1.97
N GLN A 74 0.08 20.45 0.96
CA GLN A 74 -0.36 20.49 -0.44
C GLN A 74 -1.13 19.22 -0.82
N ALA A 75 -0.65 18.03 -0.43
CA ALA A 75 -1.36 16.78 -0.69
C ALA A 75 -2.73 16.73 0.02
N CYS A 76 -2.82 17.22 1.26
CA CYS A 76 -4.08 17.33 1.98
C CYS A 76 -5.08 18.26 1.27
N GLU A 77 -4.63 19.42 0.79
CA GLU A 77 -5.46 20.38 0.06
C GLU A 77 -5.96 19.80 -1.27
N LEU A 78 -5.08 19.11 -2.01
CA LEU A 78 -5.41 18.47 -3.28
C LEU A 78 -6.43 17.33 -3.14
N THR A 79 -6.49 16.67 -1.99
CA THR A 79 -7.38 15.50 -1.77
C THR A 79 -8.83 15.82 -2.10
N ARG A 80 -9.34 17.00 -1.69
CA ARG A 80 -10.73 17.41 -1.98
C ARG A 80 -10.95 17.62 -3.47
N ILE A 81 -10.01 18.31 -4.12
CA ILE A 81 -10.08 18.67 -5.53
C ILE A 81 -10.06 17.40 -6.40
N PHE A 82 -9.21 16.43 -6.05
CA PHE A 82 -9.17 15.14 -6.75
C PHE A 82 -10.43 14.32 -6.55
N ASN A 83 -11.03 14.31 -5.36
CA ASN A 83 -12.29 13.59 -5.14
C ASN A 83 -13.41 14.11 -6.05
N GLU A 84 -13.54 15.44 -6.17
CA GLU A 84 -14.53 16.06 -7.05
C GLU A 84 -14.20 15.85 -8.54
N LEU A 85 -12.91 15.90 -8.90
CA LEU A 85 -12.47 15.62 -10.26
C LEU A 85 -12.82 14.18 -10.67
N VAL A 86 -12.53 13.20 -9.81
CA VAL A 86 -12.83 11.78 -10.06
C VAL A 86 -14.33 11.57 -10.23
N ASP A 87 -15.15 12.19 -9.36
CA ASP A 87 -16.61 12.14 -9.45
C ASP A 87 -17.11 12.70 -10.80
N ARG A 88 -16.70 13.92 -11.16
CA ARG A 88 -17.11 14.56 -12.42
C ARG A 88 -16.65 13.80 -13.66
N VAL A 89 -15.43 13.27 -13.64
CA VAL A 89 -14.90 12.44 -14.73
C VAL A 89 -15.67 11.13 -14.83
N SER A 90 -16.09 10.55 -13.71
CA SER A 90 -16.87 9.30 -13.69
C SER A 90 -18.25 9.43 -14.35
N LEU A 91 -18.85 10.63 -14.30
CA LEU A 91 -20.13 10.93 -14.93
C LEU A 91 -20.03 11.09 -16.45
N ASP A 92 -18.85 11.44 -16.97
CA ASP A 92 -18.63 11.55 -18.42
C ASP A 92 -18.23 10.21 -19.03
N GLY A 93 -19.24 9.36 -19.24
CA GLY A 93 -19.04 8.05 -19.85
C GLY A 93 -18.48 8.11 -21.28
N LYS A 94 -18.74 9.19 -22.03
CA LYS A 94 -18.18 9.37 -23.39
C LYS A 94 -16.69 9.63 -23.31
N PHE A 95 -16.26 10.49 -22.38
CA PHE A 95 -14.86 10.76 -22.11
C PHE A 95 -14.11 9.49 -21.68
N LEU A 96 -14.67 8.69 -20.77
CA LEU A 96 -14.04 7.44 -20.32
C LEU A 96 -13.89 6.41 -21.44
N GLN A 97 -14.97 6.14 -22.18
CA GLN A 97 -14.95 5.18 -23.30
C GLN A 97 -14.02 5.65 -24.44
N GLY A 98 -14.01 6.95 -24.74
CA GLY A 98 -13.13 7.54 -25.75
C GLY A 98 -11.66 7.44 -25.36
N SER A 99 -11.32 7.88 -24.15
CA SER A 99 -9.95 7.90 -23.63
C SER A 99 -9.33 6.50 -23.55
N LEU A 100 -10.11 5.48 -23.21
CA LEU A 100 -9.63 4.09 -23.06
C LEU A 100 -9.89 3.19 -24.28
N SER A 101 -10.39 3.75 -25.39
CA SER A 101 -10.75 2.99 -26.60
C SER A 101 -9.59 2.22 -27.24
N ARG A 102 -8.35 2.73 -27.12
CA ARG A 102 -7.15 2.03 -27.59
C ARG A 102 -6.74 0.91 -26.62
N THR A 103 -6.78 1.18 -25.31
CA THR A 103 -6.47 0.22 -24.25
C THR A 103 -7.39 -1.00 -24.31
N LYS A 104 -8.69 -0.77 -24.58
CA LYS A 104 -9.68 -1.83 -24.79
C LYS A 104 -9.27 -2.89 -25.82
N LYS A 105 -8.47 -2.53 -26.83
CA LYS A 105 -8.09 -3.45 -27.92
C LYS A 105 -6.92 -4.36 -27.57
N VAL A 106 -6.18 -4.04 -26.52
CA VAL A 106 -4.90 -4.69 -26.19
C VAL A 106 -4.87 -5.26 -24.77
N GLU A 107 -5.90 -5.01 -23.96
CA GLU A 107 -5.94 -5.37 -22.55
C GLU A 107 -7.35 -5.87 -22.17
N ASP A 108 -7.45 -7.17 -21.95
CA ASP A 108 -8.73 -7.88 -21.79
C ASP A 108 -9.46 -7.51 -20.49
N PHE A 109 -8.73 -7.23 -19.40
CA PHE A 109 -9.34 -6.86 -18.12
C PHE A 109 -10.05 -5.50 -18.22
N THR A 110 -9.37 -4.49 -18.75
CA THR A 110 -9.94 -3.16 -19.01
C THR A 110 -11.06 -3.24 -20.04
N ALA A 111 -10.92 -4.09 -21.06
CA ALA A 111 -11.99 -4.31 -22.04
C ALA A 111 -13.28 -4.80 -21.37
N TRP A 112 -13.17 -5.78 -20.48
CA TRP A 112 -14.29 -6.30 -19.69
C TRP A 112 -14.90 -5.23 -18.76
N LEU A 113 -14.08 -4.43 -18.07
CA LEU A 113 -14.57 -3.31 -17.25
C LEU A 113 -15.35 -2.28 -18.07
N LEU A 114 -14.86 -1.93 -19.27
CA LEU A 114 -15.53 -0.99 -20.17
C LEU A 114 -16.83 -1.54 -20.74
N GLU A 115 -16.97 -2.86 -20.88
CA GLU A 115 -18.22 -3.51 -21.26
C GLU A 115 -19.26 -3.42 -20.14
N ILE A 116 -18.89 -3.67 -18.88
CA ILE A 116 -19.77 -3.46 -17.74
C ILE A 116 -20.23 -2.01 -17.68
N HIS A 117 -19.29 -1.07 -17.81
CA HIS A 117 -19.59 0.36 -17.83
C HIS A 117 -20.56 0.72 -18.97
N ALA A 118 -20.34 0.22 -20.19
CA ALA A 118 -21.24 0.45 -21.32
C ALA A 118 -22.65 -0.11 -21.09
N LYS A 119 -22.76 -1.32 -20.50
CA LYS A 119 -24.05 -1.91 -20.13
C LYS A 119 -24.79 -1.05 -19.11
N MET A 120 -24.09 -0.56 -18.08
CA MET A 120 -24.69 0.31 -17.07
C MET A 120 -25.18 1.65 -17.66
N MET A 121 -24.44 2.23 -18.61
CA MET A 121 -24.87 3.44 -19.31
C MET A 121 -26.13 3.20 -20.17
N ALA A 122 -26.23 2.03 -20.82
CA ALA A 122 -27.39 1.68 -21.65
C ALA A 122 -28.67 1.43 -20.85
N VAL A 123 -28.54 1.00 -19.59
CA VAL A 123 -29.68 0.69 -18.69
C VAL A 123 -30.38 1.96 -18.17
N ASN A 124 -29.92 3.17 -18.53
CA ASN A 124 -30.51 4.45 -18.11
C ASN A 124 -30.69 4.52 -16.59
N LYS A 125 -29.59 4.74 -15.86
CA LYS A 125 -29.69 5.27 -14.51
C LYS A 125 -30.25 6.69 -14.63
N LYS A 126 -31.58 6.82 -14.59
CA LYS A 126 -32.25 8.06 -14.14
C LYS A 126 -31.80 8.25 -12.69
N GLU A 127 -30.65 8.87 -12.49
CA GLU A 127 -30.35 9.47 -11.20
C GLU A 127 -31.37 10.61 -11.04
N GLY A 128 -32.26 10.43 -10.06
CA GLY A 128 -33.32 11.37 -9.75
C GLY A 128 -32.75 12.75 -9.35
N PRO A 129 -33.62 13.78 -9.34
CA PRO A 129 -33.23 15.16 -9.06
C PRO A 129 -32.55 15.35 -7.70
#